data_AF-X8CTL2-F1
#
_entry.id   AF-X8CTL2-F1
#
_cell.length_a   1.000
_cell.length_b   1.000
_cell.length_c   1.000
_cell.angle_alpha   90.00
_cell.angle_beta   90.00
_cell.angle_gamma   90.00
#
_symmetry.space_group_name_H-M   'P 1'
#
loop_
_entity.id
_entity.type
_entity.pdbx_description
1 polymer ?
#
loop_
_entity_poly.entity_id
_entity_poly.type
_entity_poly.pdbx_seq_one_letter_code
_entity_poly.pdbx_strand_id
1 'polypeptide(L)'
;MAAAAAPYVAWLIGSAAQAEQSASQAKAAAGAYDAVFAATVPPPVIAANRALLASLVATNILGQNTPAIAATEAQYAEMWAQDAAAMYGYAGSSAAATQLAPFTAPADDHRQRCGNQPGRRGRLGGPVLGEFQRGIHGLPGALAGPAATQTAATATTSPESRSASGKPRGA
;
A
#
# COMPACT_ATOMS: atom_id res chain seq x y z
N MET A 1 -17.09 -27.54 -34.64
CA MET A 1 -16.03 -26.53 -34.49
C MET A 1 -16.52 -25.28 -33.76
N ALA A 2 -17.48 -24.51 -34.28
CA ALA A 2 -17.93 -23.24 -33.66
C ALA A 2 -18.47 -23.37 -32.22
N ALA A 3 -19.23 -24.43 -31.90
CA ALA A 3 -19.80 -24.64 -30.56
C ALA A 3 -18.75 -24.85 -29.46
N ALA A 4 -17.55 -25.33 -29.79
CA ALA A 4 -16.48 -25.55 -28.81
C ALA A 4 -15.71 -24.26 -28.47
N ALA A 5 -15.71 -23.27 -29.37
CA ALA A 5 -15.03 -21.97 -29.16
C ALA A 5 -15.90 -20.94 -28.43
N ALA A 6 -17.21 -21.13 -28.39
CA ALA A 6 -18.17 -20.22 -27.76
C ALA A 6 -17.83 -19.82 -26.30
N PRO A 7 -17.46 -20.72 -25.36
CA PRO A 7 -17.16 -20.33 -23.98
C PRO A 7 -15.88 -19.48 -23.87
N TYR A 8 -14.91 -19.70 -24.76
CA TYR A 8 -13.68 -18.91 -24.79
C TYR A 8 -13.91 -17.50 -25.33
N VAL A 9 -14.74 -17.37 -26.37
CA VAL A 9 -15.15 -16.05 -26.90
C VAL A 9 -15.93 -15.26 -25.84
N ALA A 10 -16.85 -15.91 -25.13
CA ALA A 10 -17.58 -15.27 -24.03
C ALA A 10 -16.64 -14.80 -22.90
N TRP A 11 -15.63 -15.61 -22.56
CA TRP A 11 -14.60 -15.22 -21.59
C TRP A 11 -13.75 -14.04 -22.06
N LEU A 12 -13.35 -13.99 -23.34
CA LEU A 12 -12.60 -12.86 -23.90
C LEU A 12 -13.41 -11.56 -23.82
N ILE A 13 -14.71 -11.60 -24.14
CA ILE A 13 -15.60 -10.43 -24.04
C ILE A 13 -15.70 -9.96 -22.58
N GLY A 14 -15.91 -10.88 -21.64
CA GLY A 14 -15.94 -10.57 -20.21
C GLY A 14 -14.63 -9.97 -19.69
N SER A 15 -13.50 -10.53 -20.12
CA SER A 15 -12.16 -10.04 -19.77
C SER A 15 -11.88 -8.66 -20.35
N ALA A 16 -12.34 -8.37 -21.57
CA ALA A 16 -12.21 -7.06 -22.19
C ALA A 16 -12.98 -5.99 -21.38
N ALA A 17 -14.23 -6.26 -21.01
CA ALA A 17 -15.02 -5.35 -20.17
C ALA A 17 -14.37 -5.11 -18.80
N GLN A 18 -13.77 -6.15 -18.20
CA GLN A 18 -13.05 -6.02 -16.93
C GLN A 18 -11.75 -5.20 -17.08
N ALA A 19 -11.06 -5.31 -18.21
CA ALA A 19 -9.87 -4.51 -18.51
C ALA A 19 -10.23 -3.02 -18.70
N GLU A 20 -11.34 -2.72 -19.37
CA GLU A 20 -11.85 -1.34 -19.51
C GLU A 20 -12.15 -0.71 -18.14
N GLN A 21 -12.81 -1.46 -17.25
CA GLN A 21 -13.05 -1.00 -15.89
C GLN A 21 -11.76 -0.83 -15.09
N SER A 22 -10.77 -1.68 -15.29
CA SER A 22 -9.46 -1.50 -14.63
C SER A 22 -8.74 -0.25 -15.13
N ALA A 23 -8.87 0.08 -16.42
CA ALA A 23 -8.31 1.28 -17.00
C ALA A 23 -8.99 2.56 -16.48
N SER A 24 -10.31 2.54 -16.26
CA SER A 24 -11.03 3.67 -15.66
C SER A 24 -10.58 3.91 -14.21
N GLN A 25 -10.40 2.84 -13.43
CA GLN A 25 -9.89 2.90 -12.07
C GLN A 25 -8.45 3.43 -11.98
N ALA A 26 -7.57 3.03 -12.90
CA ALA A 26 -6.21 3.56 -12.98
C ALA A 26 -6.20 5.08 -13.27
N LYS A 27 -7.08 5.56 -14.15
CA LYS A 27 -7.25 7.00 -14.41
C LYS A 27 -7.78 7.75 -13.18
N ALA A 28 -8.71 7.15 -12.44
CA ALA A 28 -9.22 7.72 -11.19
C ALA A 28 -8.10 7.85 -10.14
N ALA A 29 -7.23 6.85 -10.01
CA ALA A 29 -6.07 6.91 -9.12
C ALA A 29 -5.08 8.02 -9.50
N ALA A 30 -4.79 8.19 -10.80
CA ALA A 30 -3.95 9.29 -11.28
C ALA A 30 -4.59 10.66 -10.97
N GLY A 31 -5.90 10.81 -11.21
CA GLY A 31 -6.61 12.04 -10.87
C GLY A 31 -6.62 12.34 -9.36
N ALA A 32 -6.67 11.31 -8.51
CA ALA A 32 -6.54 11.47 -7.07
C ALA A 32 -5.16 12.01 -6.65
N TYR A 33 -4.09 11.53 -7.30
CA TYR A 33 -2.74 12.03 -7.07
C TYR A 33 -2.59 13.50 -7.48
N ASP A 34 -3.08 13.86 -8.68
CA ASP A 34 -2.99 15.24 -9.16
C ASP A 34 -3.78 16.20 -8.25
N ALA A 35 -4.95 15.76 -7.77
CA ALA A 35 -5.77 16.54 -6.85
C ALA A 35 -5.08 16.79 -5.51
N VAL A 36 -4.44 15.76 -4.92
CA VAL A 36 -3.73 15.93 -3.65
C VAL A 36 -2.47 16.78 -3.82
N PHE A 37 -1.74 16.57 -4.91
CA PHE A 37 -0.54 17.37 -5.21
C PHE A 37 -0.87 18.86 -5.36
N ALA A 38 -1.98 19.19 -6.02
CA ALA A 38 -2.44 20.58 -6.15
C ALA A 38 -2.96 21.17 -4.84
N ALA A 39 -3.51 20.35 -3.94
CA ALA A 39 -4.05 20.78 -2.65
C ALA A 39 -2.99 20.91 -1.55
N THR A 40 -1.89 20.18 -1.63
CA THR A 40 -0.81 20.22 -0.63
C THR A 40 -0.09 21.57 -0.62
N VAL A 41 0.15 22.08 0.57
CA VAL A 41 0.83 23.35 0.80
C VAL A 41 2.29 23.26 0.36
N PRO A 42 2.79 24.21 -0.46
CA PRO A 42 4.18 24.17 -0.91
C PRO A 42 5.17 24.32 0.25
N PRO A 43 6.25 23.51 0.30
CA PRO A 43 7.26 23.60 1.35
C PRO A 43 7.88 24.99 1.58
N PRO A 44 8.12 25.83 0.55
CA PRO A 44 8.62 27.18 0.76
C PRO A 44 7.69 28.09 1.58
N VAL A 45 6.37 27.89 1.48
CA VAL A 45 5.38 28.67 2.24
C VAL A 45 5.45 28.32 3.73
N ILE A 46 5.57 27.02 4.02
CA ILE A 46 5.78 26.52 5.39
C ILE A 46 7.09 27.08 5.96
N ALA A 47 8.17 27.02 5.19
CA ALA A 47 9.47 27.55 5.61
C ALA A 47 9.42 29.06 5.91
N ALA A 48 8.69 29.84 5.10
CA ALA A 48 8.50 31.27 5.33
C ALA A 48 7.77 31.56 6.65
N ASN A 49 6.70 30.80 6.96
CA ASN A 49 6.00 30.91 8.24
C ASN A 49 6.93 30.58 9.43
N ARG A 50 7.71 29.49 9.33
CA ARG A 50 8.67 29.11 10.39
C ARG A 50 9.78 30.14 10.58
N ALA A 51 10.27 30.75 9.51
CA ALA A 51 11.25 31.84 9.57
C ALA A 51 10.65 33.10 10.21
N LEU A 52 9.41 33.46 9.86
CA LEU A 52 8.69 34.59 10.47
C LEU A 52 8.51 34.37 11.98
N LEU A 53 8.06 33.18 12.39
CA LEU A 53 7.91 32.83 13.81
C LEU A 53 9.23 33.02 14.57
N ALA A 54 10.34 32.51 14.03
CA ALA A 54 11.66 32.67 14.65
C ALA A 54 12.04 34.16 14.82
N SER A 55 11.75 35.01 13.82
CA SER A 55 12.02 36.45 13.88
C SER A 55 11.15 37.18 14.91
N LEU A 56 9.87 36.82 15.02
CA LEU A 56 8.93 37.42 15.96
C LEU A 56 9.28 37.05 17.39
N VAL A 57 9.67 35.79 17.63
CA VAL A 57 10.14 35.31 18.94
C VAL A 57 11.44 36.02 19.33
N ALA A 58 12.41 36.12 18.42
CA ALA A 58 13.69 36.77 18.68
C ALA A 58 13.53 38.26 19.06
N THR A 59 12.50 38.92 18.54
CA THR A 59 12.20 40.35 18.80
C THR A 59 11.18 40.56 19.93
N ASN A 60 10.65 39.49 20.55
CA ASN A 60 9.60 39.57 21.57
C ASN A 60 10.11 39.92 22.98
N ILE A 61 11.07 40.85 23.09
CA ILE A 61 11.72 41.19 24.36
C ILE A 61 10.72 41.80 25.37
N LEU A 62 9.74 42.56 24.87
CA LEU A 62 8.72 43.24 25.68
C LEU A 62 7.35 42.57 25.63
N GLY A 63 7.23 41.38 25.01
CA GLY A 63 5.95 40.68 24.87
C GLY A 63 4.97 41.26 23.83
N GLN A 64 5.32 42.36 23.15
CA GLN A 64 4.44 43.05 22.20
C GLN A 64 4.11 42.21 20.95
N ASN A 65 4.98 41.27 20.57
CA ASN A 65 4.80 40.43 19.39
C ASN A 65 3.97 39.16 19.69
N THR A 66 3.56 38.94 20.93
CA THR A 66 2.74 37.77 21.33
C THR A 66 1.49 37.55 20.45
N PRO A 67 0.66 38.57 20.12
CA PRO A 67 -0.48 38.37 19.21
C PRO A 67 -0.04 38.00 17.78
N ALA A 68 1.08 38.55 17.28
CA ALA A 68 1.60 38.22 15.96
C ALA A 68 2.19 36.79 15.90
N ILE A 69 2.81 36.33 16.99
CA ILE A 69 3.27 34.94 17.16
C ILE A 69 2.07 34.00 17.09
N ALA A 70 1.02 34.26 17.88
CA ALA A 70 -0.19 33.45 17.88
C ALA A 70 -0.86 33.39 16.51
N ALA A 71 -0.91 34.51 15.78
CA ALA A 71 -1.42 34.53 14.41
C ALA A 71 -0.56 33.70 13.44
N THR A 72 0.77 33.75 13.58
CA THR A 72 1.70 32.96 12.76
C THR A 72 1.56 31.46 13.04
N GLU A 73 1.37 31.08 14.31
CA GLU A 73 1.11 29.69 14.70
C GLU A 73 -0.25 29.21 14.20
N ALA A 74 -1.28 30.06 14.23
CA ALA A 74 -2.60 29.73 13.66
C ALA A 74 -2.52 29.46 12.15
N GLN A 75 -1.79 30.30 11.39
CA GLN A 75 -1.55 30.06 9.97
C GLN A 75 -0.83 28.73 9.71
N TYR A 76 0.12 28.35 10.57
CA TYR A 76 0.76 27.04 10.47
C TYR A 76 -0.21 25.89 10.73
N ALA A 77 -1.10 26.04 11.72
CA ALA A 77 -2.14 25.06 11.99
C ALA A 77 -3.14 24.92 10.83
N GLU A 78 -3.48 26.02 10.16
CA GLU A 78 -4.31 26.01 8.94
C GLU A 78 -3.63 25.26 7.79
N MET A 79 -2.35 25.54 7.51
CA MET A 79 -1.58 24.79 6.51
C MET A 79 -1.53 23.30 6.83
N TRP A 80 -1.32 22.94 8.10
CA TRP A 80 -1.33 21.56 8.55
C TRP A 80 -2.70 20.90 8.37
N ALA A 81 -3.79 21.59 8.72
CA ALA A 81 -5.14 21.09 8.54
C ALA A 81 -5.49 20.89 7.06
N GLN A 82 -5.05 21.80 6.18
CA GLN A 82 -5.21 21.67 4.74
C GLN A 82 -4.49 20.42 4.20
N ASP A 83 -3.22 20.23 4.56
CA ASP A 83 -2.46 19.05 4.15
C ASP A 83 -3.06 17.74 4.67
N ALA A 84 -3.53 17.74 5.91
CA ALA A 84 -4.22 16.60 6.49
C ALA A 84 -5.52 16.28 5.72
N ALA A 85 -6.35 17.30 5.44
CA ALA A 85 -7.58 17.14 4.67
C ALA A 85 -7.31 16.62 3.25
N ALA A 86 -6.28 17.16 2.59
CA ALA A 86 -5.86 16.71 1.26
C ALA A 86 -5.46 15.23 1.28
N MET A 87 -4.65 14.80 2.26
CA MET A 87 -4.21 13.41 2.39
C MET A 87 -5.35 12.45 2.75
N TYR A 88 -6.31 12.87 3.58
CA TYR A 88 -7.51 12.05 3.84
C TYR A 88 -8.37 11.88 2.59
N GLY A 89 -8.54 12.94 1.79
CA GLY A 89 -9.21 12.86 0.50
C GLY A 89 -8.51 11.92 -0.49
N TYR A 90 -7.17 11.98 -0.54
CA TYR A 90 -6.35 11.06 -1.34
C TYR A 90 -6.50 9.61 -0.88
N ALA A 91 -6.46 9.35 0.42
CA ALA A 91 -6.64 8.01 0.97
C ALA A 91 -8.01 7.42 0.60
N GLY A 92 -9.08 8.21 0.74
CA GLY A 92 -10.44 7.78 0.37
C GLY A 92 -10.59 7.49 -1.11
N SER A 93 -10.13 8.39 -1.97
CA SER A 93 -10.19 8.23 -3.43
C SER A 93 -9.30 7.08 -3.93
N SER A 94 -8.10 6.91 -3.37
CA SER A 94 -7.21 5.78 -3.69
C SER A 94 -7.79 4.43 -3.23
N ALA A 95 -8.44 4.39 -2.07
CA ALA A 95 -9.12 3.19 -1.59
C ALA A 95 -10.29 2.78 -2.50
N ALA A 96 -11.01 3.76 -3.08
CA ALA A 96 -12.05 3.48 -4.08
C ALA A 96 -11.45 3.03 -5.42
N ALA A 97 -10.39 3.68 -5.89
CA ALA A 97 -9.75 3.38 -7.17
C ALA A 97 -9.05 2.01 -7.20
N THR A 98 -8.62 1.49 -6.05
CA THR A 98 -7.93 0.18 -5.96
C THR A 98 -8.89 -1.01 -5.82
N GLN A 99 -10.21 -0.79 -5.81
CA GLN A 99 -11.21 -1.86 -5.84
C GLN A 99 -11.34 -2.45 -7.24
N LEU A 100 -10.51 -3.45 -7.53
CA LEU A 100 -10.48 -4.17 -8.81
C LEU A 100 -10.99 -5.60 -8.62
N ALA A 101 -11.88 -6.04 -9.50
CA ALA A 101 -12.30 -7.44 -9.54
C ALA A 101 -11.13 -8.31 -10.06
N PRO A 102 -10.89 -9.50 -9.48
CA PRO A 102 -9.91 -10.44 -10.02
C PRO A 102 -10.33 -10.97 -11.40
N PHE A 103 -9.37 -11.13 -12.32
CA PHE A 103 -9.63 -11.80 -13.59
C PHE A 103 -9.86 -13.30 -13.34
N THR A 104 -10.89 -13.85 -13.98
CA THR A 104 -11.16 -15.29 -13.94
C THR A 104 -10.51 -15.98 -15.13
N ALA A 105 -10.10 -17.24 -14.98
CA ALA A 105 -9.62 -18.04 -16.10
C ALA A 105 -10.81 -18.57 -16.92
N PRO A 106 -10.65 -18.80 -18.24
CA PRO A 106 -11.70 -19.44 -19.04
C PRO A 106 -11.98 -20.85 -18.49
N ALA A 107 -13.25 -21.25 -18.49
CA ALA A 107 -13.63 -22.58 -18.09
C ALA A 107 -13.12 -23.59 -19.14
N ASP A 108 -12.11 -24.37 -18.78
CA ASP A 108 -11.72 -25.54 -19.57
C ASP A 108 -12.82 -26.61 -19.44
N ASP A 109 -13.63 -26.83 -20.48
CA ASP A 109 -14.56 -27.96 -20.58
C ASP A 109 -13.84 -29.29 -20.30
N HIS A 110 -12.53 -29.36 -20.58
CA HIS A 110 -11.71 -30.53 -20.28
C HIS A 110 -11.54 -30.80 -18.78
N ARG A 111 -11.47 -29.77 -17.92
CA ARG A 111 -11.39 -29.94 -16.45
C ARG A 111 -12.73 -30.36 -15.85
N GLN A 112 -13.85 -29.91 -16.41
CA GLN A 112 -15.19 -30.33 -15.97
C GLN A 112 -15.48 -31.77 -16.37
N ARG A 113 -15.06 -32.21 -17.57
CA ARG A 113 -15.19 -33.61 -18.02
C ARG A 113 -14.30 -34.58 -17.24
N CYS A 114 -13.14 -34.14 -16.76
CA CYS A 114 -12.27 -34.94 -15.88
C CYS A 114 -12.62 -34.80 -14.38
N GLY A 115 -13.58 -33.93 -14.02
CA GLY A 115 -13.92 -33.57 -12.63
C GLY A 115 -14.82 -34.55 -11.88
N ASN A 116 -15.30 -35.63 -12.54
CA ASN A 116 -16.04 -36.70 -11.87
C ASN A 116 -15.14 -37.84 -11.35
N GLN A 117 -13.83 -37.60 -11.17
CA GLN A 117 -12.93 -38.54 -10.50
C GLN A 117 -12.52 -38.01 -9.11
N PRO A 118 -12.88 -38.71 -8.02
CA PRO A 118 -12.50 -38.31 -6.68
C PRO A 118 -11.01 -38.65 -6.48
N GLY A 119 -10.17 -37.61 -6.46
CA GLY A 119 -8.82 -37.74 -5.94
C GLY A 119 -7.74 -37.07 -6.79
N ARG A 120 -7.47 -35.80 -6.49
CA ARG A 120 -6.14 -35.26 -6.14
C ARG A 120 -6.21 -33.73 -6.17
N ARG A 121 -6.37 -33.13 -5.00
CA ARG A 121 -6.07 -31.71 -4.78
C ARG A 121 -4.55 -31.53 -4.86
N GLY A 122 -4.05 -31.23 -6.07
CA GLY A 122 -2.73 -30.66 -6.26
C GLY A 122 -2.71 -29.24 -5.73
N ARG A 123 -2.25 -29.04 -4.50
CA ARG A 123 -1.97 -27.75 -3.90
C ARG A 123 -0.72 -27.18 -4.56
N LEU A 124 -0.88 -26.35 -5.59
CA LEU A 124 0.21 -25.55 -6.17
C LEU A 124 -0.24 -24.09 -6.19
N GLY A 125 0.16 -23.35 -5.16
CA GLY A 125 -0.23 -21.96 -4.92
C GLY A 125 -0.09 -21.66 -3.43
N GLY A 126 1.13 -21.35 -3.01
CA GLY A 126 1.46 -21.04 -1.62
C GLY A 126 0.78 -19.75 -1.11
N PRO A 127 0.78 -19.55 0.22
CA PRO A 127 0.18 -18.38 0.86
C PRO A 127 1.12 -17.18 0.67
N VAL A 128 0.91 -16.39 -0.38
CA VAL A 128 1.63 -15.11 -0.54
C VAL A 128 0.69 -13.91 -0.67
N LEU A 129 -0.62 -14.14 -0.81
CA LEU A 129 -1.62 -13.06 -0.81
C LEU A 129 -2.30 -12.84 0.56
N GLY A 130 -2.20 -13.80 1.48
CA GLY A 130 -2.81 -13.72 2.81
C GLY A 130 -2.02 -12.88 3.81
N GLU A 131 -0.69 -12.81 3.66
CA GLU A 131 0.20 -12.02 4.55
C GLU A 131 0.04 -10.51 4.31
N PHE A 132 -0.05 -10.09 3.05
CA PHE A 132 -0.10 -8.68 2.67
C PHE A 132 -1.40 -8.00 3.15
N GLN A 133 -2.51 -8.74 3.09
CA GLN A 133 -3.81 -8.25 3.56
C GLN A 133 -3.88 -8.13 5.09
N ARG A 134 -3.08 -8.91 5.82
CA ARG A 134 -2.99 -8.84 7.29
C ARG A 134 -2.10 -7.67 7.76
N GLY A 135 -1.22 -7.15 6.91
CA GLY A 135 -0.36 -5.99 7.20
C GLY A 135 -1.08 -4.64 7.13
N ILE A 136 -2.14 -4.52 6.32
CA ILE A 136 -2.83 -3.23 6.10
C ILE A 136 -3.92 -2.96 7.14
N HIS A 137 -4.55 -4.00 7.72
CA HIS A 137 -5.59 -3.84 8.74
C HIS A 137 -5.07 -3.69 10.18
N GLY A 138 -3.75 -3.82 10.43
CA GLY A 138 -3.12 -3.69 11.75
C GLY A 138 -2.70 -2.27 12.15
N LEU A 139 -2.92 -1.27 11.30
CA LEU A 139 -2.41 0.09 11.45
C LEU A 139 -3.26 1.12 12.23
N PRO A 140 -4.24 0.80 13.11
CA PRO A 140 -4.76 1.81 14.04
C PRO A 140 -4.02 1.88 15.39
N GLY A 141 -3.08 0.96 15.70
CA GLY A 141 -2.56 0.82 17.08
C GLY A 141 -1.17 1.38 17.39
N ALA A 142 -0.34 1.71 16.40
CA ALA A 142 1.12 1.88 16.61
C ALA A 142 1.63 3.33 16.61
N LEU A 143 0.76 4.35 16.54
CA LEU A 143 1.16 5.76 16.61
C LEU A 143 1.08 6.36 18.02
N ALA A 144 0.85 5.54 19.06
CA ALA A 144 0.88 5.94 20.46
C ALA A 144 2.04 5.26 21.21
N GLY A 145 3.29 5.66 20.96
CA GLY A 145 4.44 5.22 21.77
C GLY A 145 5.80 5.68 21.22
N PRO A 146 6.74 6.17 22.06
CA PRO A 146 7.92 6.89 21.60
C PRO A 146 9.03 5.95 21.07
N ALA A 147 9.88 6.53 20.22
CA ALA A 147 10.95 5.92 19.45
C ALA A 147 11.84 4.91 20.20
N ALA A 148 12.12 3.77 19.56
CA ALA A 148 13.27 2.94 19.85
C ALA A 148 13.91 2.43 18.55
N THR A 149 15.18 2.82 18.38
CA THR A 149 16.14 2.38 17.35
C THR A 149 16.28 0.86 17.33
N GLN A 150 16.16 0.23 16.16
CA GLN A 150 16.44 -1.20 15.99
C GLN A 150 17.79 -1.41 15.29
N THR A 151 18.75 -1.89 16.08
CA THR A 151 20.03 -2.46 15.67
C THR A 151 19.81 -3.73 14.84
N ALA A 152 20.43 -3.79 13.67
CA ALA A 152 20.44 -4.96 12.82
C ALA A 152 21.26 -6.10 13.47
N ALA A 153 20.67 -7.30 13.58
CA ALA A 153 21.37 -8.51 13.96
C ALA A 153 21.19 -9.59 12.90
N THR A 154 22.32 -10.02 12.37
CA THR A 154 22.59 -11.08 11.40
C THR A 154 22.08 -12.45 11.85
N ALA A 155 21.46 -13.21 10.94
CA ALA A 155 21.29 -14.65 11.08
C ALA A 155 21.90 -15.38 9.88
N THR A 156 23.07 -15.98 10.15
CA THR A 156 23.84 -16.87 9.29
C THR A 156 23.04 -18.11 8.89
N THR A 157 23.18 -18.46 7.62
CA THR A 157 22.64 -19.64 6.94
C THR A 157 23.15 -20.95 7.53
N SER A 158 22.26 -21.93 7.71
CA SER A 158 22.63 -23.34 7.74
C SER A 158 21.45 -24.19 7.28
N PRO A 159 21.65 -25.11 6.32
CA PRO A 159 20.89 -26.35 6.39
C PRO A 159 21.70 -27.61 6.06
N GLU A 160 21.24 -28.67 6.72
CA GLU A 160 21.04 -30.03 6.19
C GLU A 160 22.12 -31.12 6.34
N SER A 161 21.58 -32.25 6.82
CA SER A 161 22.12 -33.55 7.19
C SER A 161 22.25 -34.54 6.02
N ARG A 162 23.25 -35.44 6.04
CA ARG A 162 23.06 -36.86 5.62
C ARG A 162 24.20 -37.81 5.99
N SER A 163 23.76 -38.98 6.46
CA SER A 163 24.39 -40.30 6.62
C SER A 163 25.69 -40.61 5.86
N ALA A 164 26.66 -41.26 6.52
CA ALA A 164 26.83 -42.72 6.47
C ALA A 164 28.22 -43.19 7.01
N SER A 165 28.19 -44.37 7.64
CA SER A 165 29.25 -45.38 7.68
C SER A 165 30.48 -45.14 8.57
N GLY A 166 30.50 -45.83 9.71
CA GLY A 166 31.63 -45.87 10.62
C GLY A 166 32.76 -46.81 10.20
N LYS A 167 33.97 -46.48 10.64
CA LYS A 167 35.03 -47.41 11.06
C LYS A 167 36.14 -46.62 11.79
N PRO A 168 36.66 -47.06 12.95
CA PRO A 168 37.74 -46.36 13.65
C PRO A 168 39.11 -47.04 13.45
N ARG A 169 40.16 -46.23 13.30
CA ARG A 169 41.61 -46.50 13.52
C ARG A 169 42.27 -45.12 13.43
N GLY A 170 43.00 -44.58 14.39
CA GLY A 170 43.92 -45.18 15.34
C GLY A 170 45.33 -44.83 14.91
N ALA A 171 45.88 -43.75 15.48
CA ALA A 171 47.30 -43.43 15.70
C ALA A 171 47.39 -42.07 16.41
#